data_AF-A0A0B7N843-F1
#
_entry.id   AF-A0A0B7N843-F1
#
_cell.length_a   1.000
_cell.length_b   1.000
_cell.length_c   1.000
_cell.angle_alpha   90.00
_cell.angle_beta   90.00
_cell.angle_gamma   90.00
#
_symmetry.space_group_name_H-M   'P 1'
#
loop_
_entity.id
_entity.type
_entity.pdbx_description
1 polymer ?
#
loop_
_entity_poly.entity_id
_entity_poly.type
_entity_poly.pdbx_seq_one_letter_code
_entity_poly.pdbx_strand_id
1 'polypeptide(L)'
;MHMEQACGTVLLLNLLCLIKSLKAAFDSINLFVRRKITHVPRGSATKMADNLGVPSSQISRMGQWSQDVMSNSYLDSVPRHLIRKLAGFESDANYYLARAIEEPPAELKRLVFPMADYWYERHTTKNVDQTSGSADGFLLLLKCFQTTFLQDAAAMMDVIPDHPIWKNELFTHPLFLDFRRKVKVHVDAREEPEPELLKKVAPEVQDQLANMNRMISNGFKELARNQQATDALQQTMQQMFNNIVSGRQPLQLSVRLENSSAPTSASASTSTSASASASAYASALVSAPVSTAPVHKMSRGVYTVADLWKEWTLGLDGFWSIQDMDAKYGTAWRKDDRKWYNLRKKEIEAVKKLQNDLGLSPPTAMDTLQRIMSRRNWSLDRLGTELQKGSYDPFSDPKRQKVDDDR
;
A
#
# COMPACT_ATOMS: atom_id res chain seq x y z
N MET A 1 44.77 20.55 -6.35
CA MET A 1 43.40 21.03 -6.06
C MET A 1 42.72 21.32 -7.39
N HIS A 2 42.16 20.29 -8.03
CA HIS A 2 41.25 20.42 -9.17
C HIS A 2 40.24 19.29 -9.02
N MET A 3 39.12 19.58 -8.35
CA MET A 3 37.93 18.73 -8.47
C MET A 3 37.28 19.09 -9.80
N GLU A 4 37.48 18.24 -10.81
CA GLU A 4 36.57 18.19 -11.94
C GLU A 4 35.19 17.85 -11.40
N GLN A 5 34.27 18.82 -11.46
CA GLN A 5 32.85 18.56 -11.41
C GLN A 5 32.50 17.71 -12.64
N ALA A 6 32.53 16.39 -12.49
CA ALA A 6 31.87 15.50 -13.42
C ALA A 6 30.36 15.80 -13.35
N CYS A 7 29.90 16.65 -14.27
CA CYS A 7 28.48 16.82 -14.57
C CYS A 7 28.00 15.48 -15.15
N GLY A 8 27.60 14.58 -14.25
CA GLY A 8 27.02 13.29 -14.58
C GLY A 8 25.70 13.53 -15.29
N THR A 9 25.75 13.58 -16.63
CA THR A 9 24.55 13.36 -17.44
C THR A 9 24.12 11.94 -17.14
N VAL A 10 23.11 11.77 -16.28
CA VAL A 10 22.47 10.48 -16.04
C VAL A 10 21.77 10.13 -17.36
N LEU A 11 22.50 9.44 -18.24
CA LEU A 11 21.93 8.80 -19.42
C LEU A 11 21.08 7.63 -18.93
N LEU A 12 19.84 7.94 -18.53
CA LEU A 12 18.81 6.92 -18.42
C LEU A 12 18.77 6.17 -19.75
N LEU A 13 18.87 4.84 -19.69
CA LEU A 13 18.71 3.97 -20.86
C LEU A 13 17.50 4.44 -21.66
N ASN A 14 17.74 4.81 -22.92
CA ASN A 14 16.68 5.23 -23.83
C ASN A 14 15.56 4.17 -23.81
N LEU A 15 14.31 4.59 -23.66
CA LEU A 15 13.15 3.70 -23.63
C LEU A 15 13.13 2.71 -24.80
N LEU A 16 13.59 3.12 -25.98
CA LEU A 16 13.72 2.24 -27.14
C LEU A 16 14.76 1.12 -26.94
N CYS A 17 15.89 1.42 -26.30
CA CYS A 17 16.91 0.42 -25.98
C CYS A 17 16.39 -0.58 -24.95
N LEU A 18 15.67 -0.10 -23.92
CA LEU A 18 15.01 -0.97 -22.94
C LEU A 18 13.98 -1.90 -23.60
N ILE A 19 13.14 -1.36 -24.49
CA ILE A 19 12.14 -2.14 -25.24
C ILE A 19 12.79 -3.25 -26.07
N LYS A 20 13.86 -2.92 -26.80
CA LYS A 20 14.61 -3.89 -27.62
C LYS A 20 15.20 -5.00 -26.76
N SER A 21 15.81 -4.63 -25.63
CA SER A 21 16.44 -5.58 -24.70
C SER A 21 15.42 -6.51 -24.07
N LEU A 22 14.27 -5.97 -23.61
CA LEU A 22 13.17 -6.78 -23.08
C LEU A 22 12.63 -7.74 -24.14
N LYS A 23 12.47 -7.28 -25.39
CA LYS A 23 11.95 -8.12 -26.46
C LYS A 23 12.88 -9.28 -26.76
N ALA A 24 14.18 -9.00 -26.90
CA ALA A 24 15.18 -10.05 -27.09
C ALA A 24 15.18 -11.07 -25.93
N ALA A 25 15.04 -10.60 -24.69
CA ALA A 25 14.96 -11.49 -23.52
C ALA A 25 13.72 -12.39 -23.57
N PHE A 26 12.52 -11.86 -23.85
CA PHE A 26 11.30 -12.69 -23.97
C PHE A 26 11.36 -13.66 -25.15
N ASP A 27 11.88 -13.21 -26.30
CA ASP A 27 12.03 -14.04 -27.49
C ASP A 27 13.01 -15.20 -27.22
N SER A 28 14.10 -14.96 -26.46
CA SER A 28 15.09 -15.99 -26.11
C SER A 28 14.54 -17.16 -25.29
N ILE A 29 13.43 -16.94 -24.57
CA ILE A 29 12.74 -17.94 -23.75
C ILE A 29 11.37 -18.33 -24.32
N ASN A 30 11.11 -18.03 -25.60
CA ASN A 30 9.88 -18.35 -26.31
C ASN A 30 8.59 -17.82 -25.63
N LEU A 31 8.68 -16.66 -24.95
CA LEU A 31 7.51 -16.01 -24.34
C LEU A 31 6.91 -14.97 -25.26
N PHE A 32 5.70 -15.24 -25.77
CA PHE A 32 4.99 -14.30 -26.62
C PHE A 32 4.27 -13.21 -25.83
N VAL A 33 4.60 -11.95 -26.10
CA VAL A 33 3.99 -10.79 -25.46
C VAL A 33 2.89 -10.19 -26.35
N ARG A 34 1.62 -10.35 -25.95
CA ARG A 34 0.45 -9.80 -26.67
C ARG A 34 0.24 -8.29 -26.53
N ARG A 35 0.64 -7.69 -25.41
CA ARG A 35 0.42 -6.26 -25.09
C ARG A 35 1.72 -5.46 -25.27
N LYS A 36 1.72 -4.16 -24.98
CA LYS A 36 2.96 -3.38 -24.96
C LYS A 36 3.94 -4.00 -23.96
N ILE A 37 5.14 -4.29 -24.42
CA ILE A 37 6.19 -4.97 -23.65
C ILE A 37 6.56 -4.21 -22.36
N THR A 38 6.47 -2.88 -22.39
CA THR A 38 6.73 -2.00 -21.24
C THR A 38 5.72 -2.18 -20.10
N HIS A 39 4.54 -2.72 -20.39
CA HIS A 39 3.51 -2.99 -19.37
C HIS A 39 3.61 -4.41 -18.80
N VAL A 40 4.43 -5.31 -19.38
CA VAL A 40 4.51 -6.70 -18.92
C VAL A 40 4.95 -6.77 -17.45
N PRO A 41 6.06 -6.13 -17.02
CA PRO A 41 6.50 -6.24 -15.62
C PRO A 41 5.48 -5.68 -14.63
N ARG A 42 4.80 -4.58 -15.00
CA ARG A 42 3.76 -3.98 -14.16
C ARG A 42 2.55 -4.89 -14.03
N GLY A 43 2.05 -5.40 -15.16
CA GLY A 43 0.88 -6.29 -15.17
C GLY A 43 1.15 -7.64 -14.51
N SER A 44 2.35 -8.21 -14.68
CA SER A 44 2.72 -9.48 -14.08
C SER A 44 2.85 -9.36 -12.56
N ALA A 45 3.56 -8.33 -12.06
CA ALA A 45 3.74 -8.13 -10.63
C ALA A 45 2.40 -7.91 -9.90
N THR A 46 1.50 -7.09 -10.46
CA THR A 46 0.17 -6.86 -9.89
C THR A 46 -0.65 -8.14 -9.83
N LYS A 47 -0.70 -8.91 -10.93
CA LYS A 47 -1.46 -10.18 -10.98
C LYS A 47 -0.87 -11.23 -10.05
N MET A 48 0.46 -11.29 -9.95
CA MET A 48 1.13 -12.21 -9.03
C MET A 48 0.80 -11.86 -7.58
N ALA A 49 0.86 -10.58 -7.20
CA ALA A 49 0.49 -10.14 -5.87
C ALA A 49 -0.99 -10.46 -5.54
N ASP A 50 -1.89 -10.24 -6.49
CA ASP A 50 -3.32 -10.55 -6.36
C ASP A 50 -3.55 -12.06 -6.16
N ASN A 51 -2.91 -12.89 -6.99
CA ASN A 51 -2.95 -14.34 -6.86
C ASN A 51 -2.35 -14.86 -5.54
N LEU A 52 -1.39 -14.13 -4.97
CA LEU A 52 -0.80 -14.42 -3.65
C LEU A 52 -1.65 -13.91 -2.48
N GLY A 53 -2.85 -13.38 -2.75
CA GLY A 53 -3.79 -12.90 -1.74
C GLY A 53 -3.41 -11.55 -1.12
N VAL A 54 -2.51 -10.79 -1.75
CA VAL A 54 -2.11 -9.48 -1.23
C VAL A 54 -3.28 -8.49 -1.39
N PRO A 55 -3.67 -7.75 -0.34
CA PRO A 55 -4.77 -6.79 -0.44
C PRO A 55 -4.54 -5.75 -1.52
N SER A 56 -5.59 -5.46 -2.32
CA SER A 56 -5.51 -4.51 -3.43
C SER A 56 -5.09 -3.10 -3.00
N SER A 57 -5.34 -2.72 -1.74
CA SER A 57 -4.84 -1.47 -1.16
C SER A 57 -3.31 -1.40 -1.09
N GLN A 58 -2.64 -2.51 -0.75
CA GLN A 58 -1.17 -2.57 -0.75
C GLN A 58 -0.60 -2.57 -2.17
N ILE A 59 -1.27 -3.29 -3.09
CA ILE A 59 -0.89 -3.31 -4.51
C ILE A 59 -1.02 -1.91 -5.12
N SER A 60 -2.14 -1.22 -4.87
CA SER A 60 -2.38 0.15 -5.32
C SER A 60 -1.38 1.13 -4.74
N ARG A 61 -1.06 1.02 -3.44
CA ARG A 61 -0.06 1.86 -2.78
C ARG A 61 1.34 1.65 -3.36
N MET A 62 1.75 0.39 -3.59
CA MET A 62 3.03 0.09 -4.23
C MET A 62 3.11 0.62 -5.67
N GLY A 63 2.03 0.47 -6.44
CA GLY A 63 1.93 0.98 -7.80
C GLY A 63 1.77 2.50 -7.90
N GLN A 64 1.68 3.21 -6.77
CA GLN A 64 1.34 4.64 -6.69
C GLN A 64 0.04 4.99 -7.41
N TRP A 65 -0.95 4.09 -7.34
CA TRP A 65 -2.29 4.30 -7.88
C TRP A 65 -3.28 4.81 -6.85
N SER A 66 -2.88 4.84 -5.58
CA SER A 66 -3.72 5.35 -4.51
C SER A 66 -3.89 6.87 -4.63
N GLN A 67 -5.12 7.35 -4.53
CA GLN A 67 -5.43 8.78 -4.61
C GLN A 67 -5.59 9.45 -3.24
N ASP A 68 -5.48 8.68 -2.16
CA ASP A 68 -5.64 9.20 -0.82
C ASP A 68 -4.40 10.01 -0.36
N VAL A 69 -4.65 11.04 0.43
CA VAL A 69 -3.60 11.95 0.92
C VAL A 69 -2.70 11.24 1.93
N MET A 70 -3.22 10.28 2.70
CA MET A 70 -2.45 9.53 3.69
C MET A 70 -1.30 8.77 3.01
N SER A 71 -1.61 7.96 2.00
CA SER A 71 -0.64 7.18 1.23
C SER A 71 0.36 8.05 0.46
N ASN A 72 -0.08 9.22 -0.03
CA ASN A 72 0.76 10.08 -0.87
C ASN A 72 1.57 11.13 -0.10
N SER A 73 1.21 11.45 1.14
CA SER A 73 1.82 12.57 1.88
C SER A 73 2.31 12.23 3.28
N TYR A 74 1.89 11.10 3.87
CA TYR A 74 2.19 10.77 5.27
C TYR A 74 2.78 9.37 5.48
N LEU A 75 2.68 8.49 4.47
CA LEU A 75 3.16 7.13 4.58
C LEU A 75 4.46 6.91 3.81
N ASP A 76 5.59 7.02 4.51
CA ASP A 76 6.93 6.81 3.92
C ASP A 76 7.37 5.34 3.88
N SER A 77 6.61 4.46 4.53
CA SER A 77 6.92 3.03 4.54
C SER A 77 6.55 2.36 3.21
N VAL A 78 7.38 1.41 2.76
CA VAL A 78 7.05 0.58 1.60
C VAL A 78 6.19 -0.62 2.06
N PRO A 79 5.17 -1.08 1.30
CA PRO A 79 4.35 -2.25 1.66
C PRO A 79 5.19 -3.54 1.80
N ARG A 80 5.70 -3.81 3.01
CA ARG A 80 6.64 -4.93 3.28
C ARG A 80 6.03 -6.29 3.00
N HIS A 81 4.77 -6.50 3.38
CA HIS A 81 4.06 -7.75 3.14
C HIS A 81 3.98 -8.07 1.64
N LEU A 82 3.62 -7.07 0.81
CA LEU A 82 3.63 -7.21 -0.65
C LEU A 82 5.03 -7.56 -1.19
N ILE A 83 6.08 -6.85 -0.75
CA ILE A 83 7.46 -7.13 -1.20
C ILE A 83 7.84 -8.57 -0.87
N ARG A 84 7.54 -9.01 0.36
CA ARG A 84 7.85 -10.35 0.82
C ARG A 84 7.12 -11.41 0.01
N LYS A 85 5.81 -11.24 -0.19
CA LYS A 85 5.01 -12.14 -1.02
C LYS A 85 5.55 -12.24 -2.44
N LEU A 86 5.87 -11.12 -3.09
CA LEU A 86 6.45 -11.11 -4.43
C LEU A 86 7.86 -11.71 -4.50
N ALA A 87 8.62 -11.66 -3.40
CA ALA A 87 9.91 -12.34 -3.28
C ALA A 87 9.79 -13.84 -2.95
N GLY A 88 8.57 -14.38 -2.87
CA GLY A 88 8.31 -15.80 -2.63
C GLY A 88 8.18 -16.21 -1.16
N PHE A 89 8.11 -15.24 -0.23
CA PHE A 89 7.99 -15.53 1.19
C PHE A 89 6.52 -15.78 1.60
N GLU A 90 6.27 -16.85 2.35
CA GLU A 90 4.92 -17.28 2.76
C GLU A 90 4.40 -16.53 3.98
N SER A 91 5.26 -16.22 4.93
CA SER A 91 4.94 -15.52 6.17
C SER A 91 5.81 -14.28 6.37
N ASP A 92 5.38 -13.41 7.27
CA ASP A 92 6.18 -12.28 7.76
C ASP A 92 7.22 -12.68 8.83
N ALA A 93 7.49 -13.99 8.98
CA ALA A 93 8.50 -14.48 9.90
C ALA A 93 9.94 -14.17 9.42
N ASN A 94 10.90 -14.47 10.30
CA ASN A 94 12.31 -14.50 9.94
C ASN A 94 12.57 -15.75 9.11
N TYR A 95 13.45 -15.62 8.12
CA TYR A 95 13.90 -16.71 7.26
C TYR A 95 15.38 -16.96 7.51
N TYR A 96 15.74 -18.23 7.58
CA TYR A 96 17.12 -18.64 7.60
C TYR A 96 17.76 -18.53 6.23
N LEU A 97 18.97 -18.02 6.25
CA LEU A 97 19.79 -17.79 5.08
C LEU A 97 21.11 -18.50 5.35
N ALA A 98 21.28 -19.71 4.81
CA ALA A 98 22.47 -20.54 5.05
C ALA A 98 23.78 -19.79 4.71
N ARG A 99 23.75 -18.99 3.64
CA ARG A 99 24.88 -18.15 3.23
C ARG A 99 25.21 -16.99 4.18
N ALA A 100 24.27 -16.61 5.05
CA ALA A 100 24.43 -15.49 5.96
C ALA A 100 25.00 -15.89 7.33
N ILE A 101 25.26 -17.18 7.56
CA ILE A 101 25.88 -17.68 8.80
C ILE A 101 27.30 -17.13 8.94
N GLU A 102 28.04 -17.09 7.83
CA GLU A 102 29.39 -16.55 7.81
C GLU A 102 29.35 -15.05 7.55
N GLU A 103 29.92 -14.31 8.50
CA GLU A 103 30.10 -12.87 8.39
C GLU A 103 31.41 -12.55 7.65
N PRO A 104 31.38 -11.74 6.59
CA PRO A 104 32.59 -11.37 5.89
C PRO A 104 33.54 -10.57 6.78
N PRO A 105 34.87 -10.86 6.74
CA PRO A 105 35.86 -10.09 7.48
C PRO A 105 35.80 -8.59 7.17
N ALA A 106 36.06 -7.74 8.17
CA ALA A 106 35.99 -6.29 8.00
C ALA A 106 36.93 -5.77 6.90
N GLU A 107 38.12 -6.35 6.78
CA GLU A 107 39.08 -6.05 5.72
C GLU A 107 38.52 -6.35 4.33
N LEU A 108 37.84 -7.49 4.18
CA LEU A 108 37.20 -7.89 2.93
C LEU A 108 36.03 -6.96 2.58
N LYS A 109 35.21 -6.57 3.56
CA LYS A 109 34.10 -5.62 3.35
C LYS A 109 34.59 -4.27 2.82
N ARG A 110 35.74 -3.77 3.29
CA ARG A 110 36.34 -2.51 2.82
C ARG A 110 36.79 -2.55 1.37
N LEU A 111 37.03 -3.74 0.80
CA LEU A 111 37.33 -3.88 -0.63
C LEU A 111 36.08 -3.69 -1.51
N VAL A 112 34.88 -3.83 -0.92
CA VAL A 112 33.60 -3.64 -1.62
C VAL A 112 33.09 -2.23 -1.32
N PHE A 113 32.84 -1.42 -2.35
CA PHE A 113 32.52 0.01 -2.21
C PHE A 113 33.51 0.76 -1.28
N PRO A 114 34.81 0.87 -1.63
CA PRO A 114 35.86 1.32 -0.69
C PRO A 114 35.63 2.68 -0.04
N MET A 115 34.89 3.57 -0.72
CA MET A 115 34.59 4.91 -0.23
C MET A 115 33.34 4.98 0.67
N ALA A 116 32.57 3.90 0.79
CA ALA A 116 31.31 3.90 1.52
C ALA A 116 31.51 4.21 3.01
N ASP A 117 32.46 3.54 3.66
CA ASP A 117 32.76 3.77 5.08
C ASP A 117 33.26 5.19 5.34
N TYR A 118 34.20 5.64 4.50
CA TYR A 118 34.79 6.98 4.58
C TYR A 118 33.74 8.09 4.47
N TRP A 119 32.86 8.03 3.46
CA TRP A 119 31.83 9.04 3.26
C TRP A 119 30.71 8.92 4.29
N TYR A 120 30.37 7.71 4.71
CA TYR A 120 29.37 7.50 5.76
C TYR A 120 29.81 8.15 7.08
N GLU A 121 31.05 7.90 7.53
CA GLU A 121 31.58 8.50 8.76
C GLU A 121 31.64 10.03 8.67
N ARG A 122 32.05 10.56 7.52
CA ARG A 122 32.14 12.02 7.33
C ARG A 122 30.76 12.68 7.35
N HIS A 123 29.75 12.03 6.78
CA HIS A 123 28.39 12.57 6.75
C HIS A 123 27.72 12.46 8.12
N THR A 124 27.88 11.35 8.84
CA THR A 124 27.36 11.19 10.21
C THR A 124 28.02 12.15 11.21
N THR A 125 29.30 12.45 11.04
CA THR A 125 30.03 13.45 11.86
C THR A 125 29.78 14.90 11.42
N LYS A 126 28.91 15.13 10.42
CA LYS A 126 28.60 16.44 9.81
C LYS A 126 29.84 17.20 9.30
N ASN A 127 30.88 16.47 8.92
CA ASN A 127 32.13 17.01 8.40
C ASN A 127 32.09 17.11 6.86
N VAL A 128 30.94 17.51 6.31
CA VAL A 128 30.68 17.70 4.87
C VAL A 128 30.05 19.07 4.63
N ASP A 129 30.38 19.70 3.50
CA ASP A 129 29.87 21.02 3.13
C ASP A 129 28.34 21.04 2.94
N GLN A 130 27.75 19.91 2.56
CA GLN A 130 26.32 19.74 2.34
C GLN A 130 25.83 18.43 2.95
N THR A 131 24.82 18.50 3.81
CA THR A 131 24.15 17.34 4.39
C THR A 131 22.84 17.06 3.66
N SER A 132 22.53 15.78 3.48
CA SER A 132 21.28 15.31 2.88
C SER A 132 20.91 13.99 3.51
N GLY A 133 19.71 13.89 4.11
CA GLY A 133 19.26 12.64 4.72
C GLY A 133 19.17 11.47 3.72
N SER A 134 18.98 11.77 2.43
CA SER A 134 19.01 10.76 1.38
C SER A 134 20.41 10.19 1.15
N ALA A 135 21.46 10.99 1.36
CA ALA A 135 22.84 10.53 1.22
C ALA A 135 23.23 9.60 2.37
N ASP A 136 22.79 9.88 3.61
CA ASP A 136 22.95 8.97 4.75
C ASP A 136 22.32 7.60 4.48
N GLY A 137 21.07 7.61 4.02
CA GLY A 137 20.34 6.39 3.69
C GLY A 137 21.01 5.60 2.55
N PHE A 138 21.51 6.28 1.52
CA PHE A 138 22.21 5.65 0.40
C PHE A 138 23.56 5.04 0.83
N LEU A 139 24.36 5.76 1.63
CA LEU A 139 25.64 5.26 2.13
C LEU A 139 25.44 4.08 3.08
N LEU A 140 24.42 4.13 3.94
CA LEU A 140 24.03 2.99 4.77
C LEU A 140 23.62 1.79 3.92
N LEU A 141 22.86 2.00 2.84
CA LEU A 141 22.49 0.93 1.90
C LEU A 141 23.73 0.29 1.26
N LEU A 142 24.70 1.08 0.80
CA LEU A 142 25.95 0.55 0.25
C LEU A 142 26.73 -0.28 1.27
N LYS A 143 26.78 0.16 2.53
CA LYS A 143 27.39 -0.60 3.62
C LYS A 143 26.67 -1.93 3.87
N CYS A 144 25.33 -1.94 3.86
CA CYS A 144 24.57 -3.19 3.94
C CYS A 144 24.90 -4.11 2.75
N PHE A 145 25.05 -3.56 1.54
CA PHE A 145 25.41 -4.33 0.37
C PHE A 145 26.82 -4.92 0.43
N GLN A 146 27.77 -4.36 1.17
CA GLN A 146 29.09 -5.00 1.32
C GLN A 146 28.96 -6.44 1.84
N THR A 147 28.12 -6.65 2.87
CA THR A 147 27.88 -7.99 3.41
C THR A 147 27.08 -8.85 2.45
N THR A 148 25.91 -8.38 2.01
CA THR A 148 25.01 -9.18 1.15
C THR A 148 25.67 -9.55 -0.18
N PHE A 149 26.42 -8.61 -0.79
CA PHE A 149 27.13 -8.86 -2.05
C PHE A 149 28.19 -9.95 -1.91
N LEU A 150 28.98 -9.96 -0.84
CA LEU A 150 30.01 -10.97 -0.62
C LEU A 150 29.39 -12.36 -0.37
N GLN A 151 28.34 -12.43 0.45
CA GLN A 151 27.61 -13.66 0.74
C GLN A 151 26.93 -14.22 -0.52
N ASP A 152 26.25 -13.37 -1.29
CA ASP A 152 25.60 -13.75 -2.55
C ASP A 152 26.64 -14.17 -3.59
N ALA A 153 27.73 -13.43 -3.74
CA ALA A 153 28.81 -13.78 -4.68
C ALA A 153 29.41 -15.16 -4.37
N ALA A 154 29.69 -15.43 -3.10
CA ALA A 154 30.22 -16.73 -2.68
C ALA A 154 29.30 -17.91 -3.10
N ALA A 155 27.98 -17.72 -3.00
CA ALA A 155 26.99 -18.73 -3.42
C ALA A 155 26.75 -18.76 -4.94
N MET A 156 26.73 -17.61 -5.60
CA MET A 156 26.38 -17.47 -7.02
C MET A 156 27.50 -17.90 -7.96
N MET A 157 28.76 -17.86 -7.53
CA MET A 157 29.89 -18.30 -8.37
C MET A 157 29.77 -19.76 -8.83
N ASP A 158 29.10 -20.62 -8.05
CA ASP A 158 28.85 -22.02 -8.44
C ASP A 158 27.66 -22.14 -9.42
N VAL A 159 26.71 -21.20 -9.36
CA VAL A 159 25.50 -21.18 -10.20
C VAL A 159 25.76 -20.57 -11.58
N ILE A 160 26.60 -19.54 -11.64
CA ILE A 160 26.94 -18.79 -12.87
C ILE A 160 28.46 -18.60 -13.00
N PRO A 161 29.25 -19.68 -13.20
CA PRO A 161 30.71 -19.65 -13.13
C PRO A 161 31.37 -18.73 -14.18
N ASP A 162 30.71 -18.50 -15.32
CA ASP A 162 31.26 -17.71 -16.44
C ASP A 162 30.92 -16.21 -16.36
N HIS A 163 30.31 -15.75 -15.27
CA HIS A 163 29.88 -14.35 -15.18
C HIS A 163 31.09 -13.38 -15.15
N PRO A 164 31.11 -12.32 -15.98
CA PRO A 164 32.27 -11.43 -16.12
C PRO A 164 32.71 -10.74 -14.82
N ILE A 165 31.79 -10.56 -13.86
CA ILE A 165 32.08 -9.93 -12.57
C ILE A 165 33.15 -10.70 -11.79
N TRP A 166 33.24 -12.03 -11.96
CA TRP A 166 34.20 -12.90 -11.26
C TRP A 166 35.65 -12.68 -11.69
N LYS A 167 35.88 -11.96 -12.79
CA LYS A 167 37.23 -11.58 -13.25
C LYS A 167 37.85 -10.46 -12.42
N ASN A 168 37.07 -9.83 -11.54
CA ASN A 168 37.57 -8.78 -10.65
C ASN A 168 38.54 -9.34 -9.60
N GLU A 169 39.60 -8.59 -9.28
CA GLU A 169 40.64 -8.97 -8.31
C GLU A 169 40.08 -9.34 -6.93
N LEU A 170 38.97 -8.72 -6.52
CA LEU A 170 38.26 -9.04 -5.28
C LEU A 170 37.98 -10.54 -5.14
N PHE A 171 37.59 -11.21 -6.22
CA PHE A 171 37.20 -12.63 -6.20
C PHE A 171 38.39 -13.59 -6.28
N THR A 172 39.56 -13.08 -6.61
CA THR A 172 40.84 -13.81 -6.52
C THR A 172 41.56 -13.59 -5.20
N HIS A 173 41.09 -12.64 -4.37
CA HIS A 173 41.73 -12.27 -3.12
C HIS A 173 41.69 -13.43 -2.11
N PRO A 174 42.80 -13.74 -1.38
CA PRO A 174 42.86 -14.86 -0.44
C PRO A 174 41.77 -14.82 0.64
N LEU A 175 41.46 -13.63 1.18
CA LEU A 175 40.37 -13.45 2.15
C LEU A 175 39.00 -13.84 1.59
N PHE A 176 38.74 -13.51 0.32
CA PHE A 176 37.48 -13.89 -0.32
C PHE A 176 37.41 -15.39 -0.56
N LEU A 177 38.50 -16.01 -1.02
CA LEU A 177 38.55 -17.45 -1.27
C LEU A 177 38.33 -18.26 0.02
N ASP A 178 38.90 -17.81 1.14
CA ASP A 178 38.68 -18.39 2.46
C ASP A 178 37.22 -18.25 2.92
N PHE A 179 36.68 -17.03 2.80
CA PHE A 179 35.30 -16.73 3.12
C PHE A 179 34.33 -17.57 2.28
N ARG A 180 34.53 -17.64 0.96
CA ARG A 180 33.71 -18.44 0.04
C ARG A 180 33.70 -19.91 0.44
N ARG A 181 34.85 -20.48 0.82
CA ARG A 181 34.93 -21.87 1.27
C ARG A 181 34.04 -22.12 2.49
N LYS A 182 34.05 -21.21 3.46
CA LYS A 182 33.23 -21.31 4.69
C LYS A 182 31.74 -21.16 4.38
N VAL A 183 31.36 -20.15 3.60
CA VAL A 183 29.97 -19.96 3.14
C VAL A 183 29.45 -21.21 2.43
N LYS A 184 30.28 -21.80 1.57
CA LYS A 184 29.93 -23.00 0.81
C LYS A 184 29.61 -24.18 1.72
N VAL A 185 30.36 -24.40 2.80
CA VAL A 185 30.07 -25.46 3.79
C VAL A 185 28.65 -25.32 4.33
N HIS A 186 28.23 -24.11 4.68
CA HIS A 186 26.87 -23.88 5.21
C HIS A 186 25.78 -24.00 4.17
N VAL A 187 26.02 -23.51 2.95
CA VAL A 187 25.07 -23.63 1.84
C VAL A 187 24.87 -25.09 1.44
N ASP A 188 25.95 -25.88 1.40
CA ASP A 188 25.91 -27.29 1.04
C ASP A 188 25.33 -28.18 2.16
N ALA A 189 25.48 -27.77 3.43
CA ALA A 189 24.96 -28.51 4.57
C ALA A 189 23.43 -28.69 4.55
N ARG A 190 22.66 -27.77 3.93
CA ARG A 190 21.19 -27.82 3.78
C ARG A 190 20.39 -28.08 5.08
N GLU A 191 21.00 -27.94 6.25
CA GLU A 191 20.32 -28.11 7.53
C GLU A 191 19.61 -26.80 7.90
N GLU A 192 18.29 -26.76 7.67
CA GLU A 192 17.44 -25.71 8.24
C GLU A 192 17.44 -25.92 9.77
N PRO A 193 17.85 -24.93 10.59
CA PRO A 193 17.96 -25.14 12.03
C PRO A 193 16.58 -25.54 12.59
N GLU A 194 16.57 -26.58 13.44
CA GLU A 194 15.38 -27.16 14.08
C GLU A 194 14.27 -26.16 14.51
N PRO A 195 14.59 -24.99 15.10
CA PRO A 195 13.58 -24.02 15.51
C PRO A 195 12.69 -23.49 14.37
N GLU A 196 13.14 -23.54 13.12
CA GLU A 196 12.41 -23.02 11.97
C GLU A 196 11.51 -24.07 11.32
N LEU A 197 11.96 -25.34 11.33
CA LEU A 197 11.11 -26.49 11.09
C LEU A 197 9.98 -26.56 12.12
N LEU A 198 10.29 -26.33 13.40
CA LEU A 198 9.30 -26.31 14.47
C LEU A 198 8.26 -25.17 14.28
N LYS A 199 8.66 -24.00 13.77
CA LYS A 199 7.74 -22.89 13.44
C LYS A 199 6.80 -23.20 12.26
N LYS A 200 7.29 -23.95 11.25
CA LYS A 200 6.44 -24.40 10.13
C LYS A 200 5.41 -25.44 10.59
N VAL A 201 5.76 -26.27 11.55
CA VAL A 201 4.91 -27.34 12.11
C VAL A 201 4.03 -26.86 13.28
N ALA A 202 4.38 -25.73 13.90
CA ALA A 202 3.67 -25.14 15.05
C ALA A 202 2.16 -24.92 14.87
N PRO A 203 1.63 -24.36 13.76
CA PRO A 203 0.18 -24.17 13.62
C PRO A 203 -0.58 -25.50 13.58
N GLU A 204 0.00 -26.53 12.97
CA GLU A 204 -0.61 -27.86 12.89
C GLU A 204 -0.61 -28.58 14.25
N VAL A 205 0.47 -28.41 15.02
CA VAL A 205 0.56 -28.90 16.41
C VAL A 205 -0.35 -28.11 17.34
N GLN A 206 -0.50 -26.79 17.14
CA GLN A 206 -1.44 -25.96 17.90
C GLN A 206 -2.88 -26.35 17.63
N ASP A 207 -3.24 -26.59 16.37
CA ASP A 207 -4.58 -27.02 15.99
C ASP A 207 -4.88 -28.42 16.54
N GLN A 208 -3.92 -29.35 16.47
CA GLN A 208 -4.07 -30.66 17.13
C GLN A 208 -4.23 -30.55 18.64
N LEU A 209 -3.40 -29.77 19.33
CA LEU A 209 -3.49 -29.57 20.77
C LEU A 209 -4.80 -28.87 21.17
N ALA A 210 -5.25 -27.89 20.39
CA ALA A 210 -6.53 -27.21 20.62
C ALA A 210 -7.70 -28.18 20.42
N ASN A 211 -7.64 -29.05 19.42
CA ASN A 211 -8.66 -30.05 19.17
C ASN A 211 -8.68 -31.12 20.27
N MET A 212 -7.50 -31.54 20.74
CA MET A 212 -7.35 -32.49 21.85
C MET A 212 -7.87 -31.90 23.17
N ASN A 213 -7.55 -30.63 23.46
CA ASN A 213 -8.07 -29.92 24.63
C ASN A 213 -9.60 -29.73 24.58
N ARG A 214 -10.18 -29.50 23.38
CA ARG A 214 -11.64 -29.48 23.21
C ARG A 214 -12.26 -30.85 23.47
N MET A 215 -11.65 -31.93 22.97
CA MET A 215 -12.13 -33.29 23.18
C MET A 215 -12.08 -33.69 24.67
N ILE A 216 -10.97 -33.41 25.36
CA ILE A 216 -10.80 -33.65 26.79
C ILE A 216 -11.82 -32.83 27.60
N SER A 217 -11.98 -31.55 27.28
CA SER A 217 -12.96 -30.68 27.96
C SER A 217 -14.39 -31.15 27.78
N ASN A 218 -14.74 -31.64 26.58
CA ASN A 218 -16.06 -32.20 26.31
C ASN A 218 -16.28 -33.52 27.06
N GLY A 219 -15.28 -34.39 27.13
CA GLY A 219 -15.32 -35.61 27.94
C GLY A 219 -15.52 -35.34 29.43
N PHE A 220 -14.81 -34.34 29.99
CA PHE A 220 -15.00 -33.92 31.38
C PHE A 220 -16.40 -33.35 31.66
N LYS A 221 -16.95 -32.57 30.72
CA LYS A 221 -18.33 -32.06 30.82
C LYS A 221 -19.37 -33.18 30.81
N GLU A 222 -19.14 -34.22 30.00
CA GLU A 222 -20.05 -35.37 29.93
C GLU A 222 -19.96 -36.24 31.19
N LEU A 223 -18.75 -36.44 31.72
CA LEU A 223 -18.55 -37.11 33.00
C LEU A 223 -19.25 -36.36 34.15
N ALA A 224 -19.12 -35.02 34.19
CA ALA A 224 -19.79 -34.19 35.19
C ALA A 224 -21.33 -34.29 35.09
N ARG A 225 -21.89 -34.36 33.87
CA ARG A 225 -23.34 -34.58 33.68
C ARG A 225 -23.79 -35.95 34.17
N ASN A 226 -23.04 -37.01 33.85
CA ASN A 226 -23.36 -38.35 34.31
C ASN A 226 -23.26 -38.48 35.82
N GLN A 227 -22.27 -37.82 36.44
CA GLN A 227 -22.11 -37.79 37.90
C GLN A 227 -23.27 -37.06 38.59
N GLN A 228 -23.71 -35.93 38.03
CA GLN A 228 -24.90 -35.22 38.54
C GLN A 228 -26.17 -36.06 38.38
N ALA A 229 -26.30 -36.82 37.28
CA ALA A 229 -27.43 -37.72 37.08
C ALA A 229 -27.41 -38.89 38.09
N THR A 230 -26.24 -39.44 38.40
CA THR A 230 -26.10 -40.49 39.42
C THR A 230 -26.37 -39.95 40.82
N ASP A 231 -25.92 -38.73 41.13
CA ASP A 231 -26.16 -38.10 42.43
C ASP A 231 -27.65 -37.76 42.61
N ALA A 232 -28.32 -37.28 41.56
CA ALA A 232 -29.76 -37.03 41.57
C ALA A 232 -30.57 -38.33 41.74
N LEU A 233 -30.14 -39.42 41.09
CA LEU A 233 -30.75 -40.74 41.26
C LEU A 233 -30.54 -41.25 42.69
N GLN A 234 -29.35 -41.07 43.24
CA GLN A 234 -29.02 -41.49 44.61
C GLN A 234 -29.81 -40.68 45.65
N GLN A 235 -29.97 -39.37 45.45
CA GLN A 235 -30.81 -38.53 46.30
C GLN A 235 -32.28 -38.93 46.23
N THR A 236 -32.77 -39.26 45.03
CA THR A 236 -34.16 -39.74 44.84
C THR A 236 -34.37 -41.09 45.54
N MET A 237 -33.42 -42.02 45.42
CA MET A 237 -33.42 -43.30 46.14
C MET A 237 -33.38 -43.11 47.65
N GLN A 238 -32.55 -42.19 48.16
CA GLN A 238 -32.48 -41.86 49.59
C GLN A 238 -33.78 -41.23 50.10
N GLN A 239 -34.43 -40.38 49.31
CA GLN A 239 -35.74 -39.82 49.63
C GLN A 239 -36.83 -40.90 49.67
N MET A 240 -36.84 -41.83 48.71
CA MET A 240 -37.75 -42.97 48.73
C MET A 240 -37.51 -43.87 49.95
N PHE A 241 -36.25 -44.15 50.28
CA PHE A 241 -35.89 -44.95 51.45
C PHE A 241 -36.31 -44.26 52.76
N ASN A 242 -36.07 -42.96 52.90
CA ASN A 242 -36.50 -42.18 54.07
C ASN A 242 -38.03 -42.11 54.19
N ASN A 243 -38.77 -42.05 53.08
CA ASN A 243 -40.23 -42.07 53.09
C ASN A 243 -40.79 -43.44 53.51
N ILE A 244 -40.11 -44.54 53.16
CA ILE A 244 -40.46 -45.91 53.57
C ILE A 244 -40.16 -46.12 55.05
N VAL A 245 -38.98 -45.74 55.53
CA VAL A 245 -38.57 -45.91 56.94
C VAL A 245 -39.36 -45.00 57.88
N SER A 246 -39.75 -43.81 57.44
CA SER A 246 -40.56 -42.87 58.24
C SER A 246 -42.07 -43.17 58.21
N GLY A 247 -42.50 -44.26 57.56
CA GLY A 247 -43.90 -44.68 57.51
C GLY A 247 -44.83 -43.78 56.69
N ARG A 248 -44.28 -42.97 55.77
CA ARG A 248 -45.04 -41.95 55.02
C ARG A 248 -45.55 -42.42 53.65
N GLN A 249 -45.26 -43.66 53.23
CA GLN A 249 -45.84 -44.26 52.02
C GLN A 249 -46.17 -45.76 52.21
N PRO A 250 -47.38 -46.23 51.86
CA PRO A 250 -47.68 -47.66 51.76
C PRO A 250 -47.08 -48.26 50.48
N LEU A 251 -46.42 -49.41 50.60
CA LEU A 251 -45.96 -50.21 49.45
C LEU A 251 -47.17 -50.76 48.68
N GLN A 252 -47.44 -50.25 47.49
CA GLN A 252 -48.46 -50.75 46.59
C GLN A 252 -47.81 -51.63 45.51
N LEU A 253 -48.01 -52.95 45.60
CA LEU A 253 -47.56 -53.92 44.59
C LEU A 253 -48.60 -54.00 43.48
N SER A 254 -48.34 -53.36 42.33
CA SER A 254 -49.26 -53.38 41.19
C SER A 254 -48.92 -54.52 40.23
N VAL A 255 -49.70 -55.60 40.26
CA VAL A 255 -49.75 -56.58 39.15
C VAL A 255 -50.50 -55.94 38.00
N ARG A 256 -49.85 -55.82 36.83
CA ARG A 256 -50.41 -55.15 35.65
C ARG A 256 -51.02 -56.18 34.70
N LEU A 257 -52.35 -56.24 34.64
CA LEU A 257 -53.10 -56.75 33.47
C LEU A 257 -53.54 -55.55 32.62
N GLU A 258 -53.49 -55.73 31.30
CA GLU A 258 -53.83 -54.74 30.27
C GLU A 258 -55.29 -54.24 30.33
N ASN A 259 -55.54 -52.95 30.07
CA ASN A 259 -56.11 -52.46 28.81
C ASN A 259 -56.57 -50.98 28.90
N SER A 260 -56.21 -50.20 27.88
CA SER A 260 -56.81 -48.97 27.30
C SER A 260 -57.38 -47.82 28.16
N SER A 261 -56.87 -46.61 27.82
CA SER A 261 -57.59 -45.38 27.37
C SER A 261 -57.23 -44.06 28.09
N ALA A 262 -57.03 -43.02 27.26
CA ALA A 262 -56.72 -41.61 27.53
C ALA A 262 -57.95 -40.84 28.12
N PRO A 263 -58.01 -39.48 28.36
CA PRO A 263 -57.24 -38.38 27.72
C PRO A 263 -57.00 -37.03 28.49
N THR A 264 -56.21 -36.15 27.85
CA THR A 264 -56.32 -34.66 27.64
C THR A 264 -56.28 -33.56 28.73
N SER A 265 -55.70 -32.42 28.25
CA SER A 265 -55.92 -30.97 28.53
C SER A 265 -55.01 -30.30 29.58
N ALA A 266 -54.51 -29.05 29.51
CA ALA A 266 -54.34 -27.91 28.57
C ALA A 266 -54.43 -26.59 29.40
N SER A 267 -53.69 -25.52 28.99
CA SER A 267 -53.85 -24.04 29.24
C SER A 267 -52.54 -23.36 29.73
N ALA A 268 -51.90 -22.40 29.02
CA ALA A 268 -52.18 -20.96 28.77
C ALA A 268 -52.02 -20.07 30.04
N SER A 269 -51.42 -18.85 30.12
CA SER A 269 -51.18 -17.72 29.18
C SER A 269 -50.37 -16.56 29.86
N THR A 270 -49.69 -15.70 29.05
CA THR A 270 -49.46 -14.20 29.05
C THR A 270 -49.16 -13.43 30.37
N SER A 271 -48.32 -12.38 30.51
CA SER A 271 -48.21 -11.10 29.75
C SER A 271 -47.03 -10.16 30.18
N THR A 272 -46.90 -9.09 29.41
CA THR A 272 -45.98 -7.94 29.23
C THR A 272 -45.75 -6.98 30.42
N SER A 273 -44.61 -6.25 30.44
CA SER A 273 -44.56 -4.77 30.67
C SER A 273 -43.15 -4.17 30.50
N ALA A 274 -43.08 -2.88 30.13
CA ALA A 274 -41.90 -2.06 29.88
C ALA A 274 -41.80 -0.89 30.89
N SER A 275 -40.61 -0.29 31.05
CA SER A 275 -40.42 1.14 31.35
C SER A 275 -38.96 1.61 31.29
N ALA A 276 -38.80 2.89 30.95
CA ALA A 276 -37.57 3.65 30.75
C ALA A 276 -37.12 4.43 31.99
N SER A 277 -35.87 4.94 31.99
CA SER A 277 -35.44 6.14 32.75
C SER A 277 -34.14 6.73 32.21
N ALA A 278 -34.04 8.06 32.27
CA ALA A 278 -32.99 8.92 31.71
C ALA A 278 -31.93 9.33 32.74
N SER A 279 -30.77 9.82 32.28
CA SER A 279 -30.08 10.95 32.94
C SER A 279 -29.09 11.63 32.00
N ALA A 280 -29.00 12.96 32.15
CA ALA A 280 -28.24 13.90 31.35
C ALA A 280 -26.89 14.23 32.00
N TYR A 281 -25.91 14.62 31.18
CA TYR A 281 -24.84 15.53 31.62
C TYR A 281 -24.58 16.57 30.53
N ALA A 282 -24.75 17.82 30.91
CA ALA A 282 -24.38 19.00 30.15
C ALA A 282 -22.90 19.33 30.39
N SER A 283 -22.22 19.83 29.36
CA SER A 283 -21.08 20.72 29.52
C SER A 283 -21.01 21.65 28.32
N ALA A 284 -21.25 22.92 28.60
CA ALA A 284 -21.07 24.03 27.69
C ALA A 284 -19.62 24.49 27.73
N LEU A 285 -19.03 24.74 26.56
CA LEU A 285 -17.86 25.62 26.40
C LEU A 285 -18.03 26.45 25.11
N VAL A 286 -17.81 27.75 25.26
CA VAL A 286 -18.00 28.86 24.32
C VAL A 286 -16.72 29.13 23.52
N SER A 287 -16.86 29.45 22.23
CA SER A 287 -16.07 30.40 21.39
C SER A 287 -16.17 29.98 19.92
N ALA A 288 -16.27 30.79 18.87
CA ALA A 288 -16.30 32.23 18.59
C ALA A 288 -16.85 32.36 17.13
N PRO A 289 -17.26 33.53 16.61
CA PRO A 289 -17.98 33.60 15.34
C PRO A 289 -17.03 33.40 14.15
N VAL A 290 -17.16 32.27 13.47
CA VAL A 290 -16.49 32.06 12.18
C VAL A 290 -17.32 32.76 11.11
N SER A 291 -16.73 33.76 10.46
CA SER A 291 -17.29 34.36 9.25
C SER A 291 -17.45 33.26 8.20
N THR A 292 -18.68 32.79 8.00
CA THR A 292 -19.00 31.73 7.06
C THR A 292 -18.95 32.30 5.65
N ALA A 293 -17.86 32.01 4.93
CA ALA A 293 -17.78 32.25 3.51
C ALA A 293 -18.94 31.51 2.81
N PRO A 294 -19.64 32.13 1.85
CA PRO A 294 -20.71 31.47 1.12
C PRO A 294 -20.17 30.23 0.40
N VAL A 295 -20.98 29.16 0.37
CA VAL A 295 -20.68 27.91 -0.37
C VAL A 295 -20.80 28.22 -1.86
N HIS A 296 -19.77 28.84 -2.44
CA HIS A 296 -19.69 29.11 -3.87
C HIS A 296 -18.89 27.98 -4.53
N LYS A 297 -19.52 27.32 -5.50
CA LYS A 297 -18.95 26.21 -6.26
C LYS A 297 -18.79 26.64 -7.71
N MET A 298 -17.60 26.39 -8.28
CA MET A 298 -17.36 26.72 -9.69
C MET A 298 -18.23 25.85 -10.59
N SER A 299 -18.74 26.44 -11.67
CA SER A 299 -19.62 25.76 -12.61
C SER A 299 -18.92 24.59 -13.30
N ARG A 300 -19.65 23.50 -13.47
CA ARG A 300 -19.20 22.31 -14.22
C ARG A 300 -19.76 22.28 -15.64
N GLY A 301 -20.69 23.18 -15.96
CA GLY A 301 -21.30 23.32 -17.28
C GLY A 301 -20.57 24.28 -18.22
N VAL A 302 -19.35 24.70 -17.88
CA VAL A 302 -18.53 25.61 -18.68
C VAL A 302 -17.61 24.79 -19.59
N TYR A 303 -17.85 24.90 -20.90
CA TYR A 303 -17.17 24.11 -21.93
C TYR A 303 -16.33 24.94 -22.91
N THR A 304 -16.49 26.27 -22.89
CA THR A 304 -15.76 27.19 -23.78
C THR A 304 -14.81 28.09 -22.99
N VAL A 305 -13.75 28.56 -23.67
CA VAL A 305 -12.79 29.50 -23.07
C VAL A 305 -13.46 30.84 -22.76
N ALA A 306 -14.44 31.25 -23.56
CA ALA A 306 -15.20 32.48 -23.37
C ALA A 306 -16.11 32.42 -22.14
N ASP A 307 -16.84 31.32 -21.94
CA ASP A 307 -17.70 31.13 -20.76
C ASP A 307 -16.88 31.04 -19.49
N LEU A 308 -15.70 30.39 -19.56
CA LEU A 308 -14.77 30.34 -18.44
C LEU A 308 -14.23 31.72 -18.09
N TRP A 309 -13.82 32.50 -19.09
CA TRP A 309 -13.34 33.86 -18.88
C TRP A 309 -14.42 34.75 -18.26
N LYS A 310 -15.67 34.58 -18.69
CA LYS A 310 -16.84 35.28 -18.13
C LYS A 310 -17.07 34.90 -16.66
N GLU A 311 -17.12 33.61 -16.33
CA GLU A 311 -17.20 33.14 -14.94
C GLU A 311 -16.06 33.70 -14.09
N TRP A 312 -14.86 33.78 -14.66
CA TRP A 312 -13.67 34.22 -13.96
C TRP A 312 -13.62 35.73 -13.71
N THR A 313 -14.18 36.55 -14.60
CA THR A 313 -14.04 38.03 -14.56
C THR A 313 -15.31 38.79 -14.22
N LEU A 314 -16.47 38.31 -14.69
CA LEU A 314 -17.77 38.97 -14.50
C LEU A 314 -18.69 38.17 -13.58
N GLY A 315 -18.39 36.89 -13.38
CA GLY A 315 -19.29 35.94 -12.73
C GLY A 315 -20.28 35.32 -13.71
N LEU A 316 -20.93 34.25 -13.27
CA LEU A 316 -21.91 33.49 -14.04
C LEU A 316 -23.18 33.31 -13.19
N ASP A 317 -24.36 33.32 -13.80
CA ASP A 317 -25.65 33.03 -13.15
C ASP A 317 -25.96 33.86 -11.87
N GLY A 318 -25.52 35.12 -11.83
CA GLY A 318 -25.75 36.03 -10.69
C GLY A 318 -24.80 35.80 -9.51
N PHE A 319 -23.82 34.91 -9.65
CA PHE A 319 -22.74 34.73 -8.68
C PHE A 319 -21.58 35.70 -8.92
N TRP A 320 -20.81 35.97 -7.87
CA TRP A 320 -19.64 36.85 -7.91
C TRP A 320 -18.56 36.27 -8.83
N SER A 321 -17.73 37.12 -9.42
CA SER A 321 -16.60 36.63 -10.21
C SER A 321 -15.61 35.86 -9.34
N ILE A 322 -14.92 34.89 -9.95
CA ILE A 322 -13.88 34.11 -9.24
C ILE A 322 -12.75 35.04 -8.77
N GLN A 323 -12.44 36.11 -9.51
CA GLN A 323 -11.46 37.12 -9.10
C GLN A 323 -11.89 37.88 -7.84
N ASP A 324 -13.16 38.28 -7.74
CA ASP A 324 -13.68 38.96 -6.56
C ASP A 324 -13.78 38.02 -5.35
N MET A 325 -14.09 36.74 -5.58
CA MET A 325 -14.04 35.69 -4.56
C MET A 325 -12.63 35.49 -4.01
N ASP A 326 -11.63 35.46 -4.87
CA ASP A 326 -10.22 35.38 -4.48
C ASP A 326 -9.78 36.63 -3.71
N ALA A 327 -10.20 37.82 -4.12
CA ALA A 327 -9.86 39.07 -3.46
C ALA A 327 -10.48 39.18 -2.06
N LYS A 328 -11.74 38.75 -1.89
CA LYS A 328 -12.50 38.95 -0.65
C LYS A 328 -12.35 37.82 0.37
N TYR A 329 -12.20 36.58 -0.09
CA TYR A 329 -12.20 35.39 0.77
C TYR A 329 -10.94 34.53 0.64
N GLY A 330 -10.00 34.90 -0.23
CA GLY A 330 -8.72 34.20 -0.39
C GLY A 330 -8.92 32.73 -0.73
N THR A 331 -8.21 31.84 -0.03
CA THR A 331 -8.31 30.38 -0.27
C THR A 331 -9.50 29.72 0.43
N ALA A 332 -10.24 30.46 1.27
CA ALA A 332 -11.23 29.87 2.17
C ALA A 332 -12.51 29.39 1.44
N TRP A 333 -12.92 30.06 0.36
CA TRP A 333 -14.13 29.73 -0.40
C TRP A 333 -13.97 28.48 -1.28
N ARG A 334 -12.74 28.12 -1.65
CA ARG A 334 -12.44 27.05 -2.61
C ARG A 334 -11.94 25.74 -1.99
N LYS A 335 -12.24 25.47 -0.71
CA LYS A 335 -11.72 24.29 0.03
C LYS A 335 -12.03 22.97 -0.67
N ASP A 336 -13.24 22.81 -1.21
CA ASP A 336 -13.69 21.57 -1.85
C ASP A 336 -13.43 21.53 -3.37
N ASP A 337 -13.13 22.68 -3.98
CA ASP A 337 -12.97 22.84 -5.44
C ASP A 337 -11.52 23.13 -5.88
N ARG A 338 -10.52 22.97 -4.98
CA ARG A 338 -9.10 23.30 -5.24
C ARG A 338 -8.54 22.72 -6.53
N LYS A 339 -8.83 21.44 -6.81
CA LYS A 339 -8.33 20.75 -8.02
C LYS A 339 -8.92 21.39 -9.29
N TRP A 340 -10.21 21.71 -9.26
CA TRP A 340 -10.91 22.32 -10.38
C TRP A 340 -10.48 23.76 -10.62
N TYR A 341 -10.39 24.54 -9.55
CA TYR A 341 -9.86 25.90 -9.58
C TYR A 341 -8.46 25.94 -10.19
N ASN A 342 -7.54 25.08 -9.75
CA ASN A 342 -6.17 25.06 -10.26
C ASN A 342 -6.09 24.70 -11.76
N LEU A 343 -6.96 23.79 -12.22
CA LEU A 343 -7.05 23.42 -13.63
C LEU A 343 -7.52 24.59 -14.49
N ARG A 344 -8.63 25.23 -14.10
CA ARG A 344 -9.20 26.40 -14.79
C ARG A 344 -8.29 27.63 -14.72
N LYS A 345 -7.58 27.80 -13.60
CA LYS A 345 -6.59 28.88 -13.44
C LYS A 345 -5.50 28.79 -14.51
N LYS A 346 -5.06 27.59 -14.91
CA LYS A 346 -4.04 27.42 -15.95
C LYS A 346 -4.52 27.88 -17.32
N GLU A 347 -5.79 27.65 -17.63
CA GLU A 347 -6.41 28.13 -18.86
C GLU A 347 -6.51 29.67 -18.88
N ILE A 348 -6.87 30.28 -17.74
CA ILE A 348 -6.91 31.74 -17.58
C ILE A 348 -5.52 32.37 -17.61
N GLU A 349 -4.52 31.74 -16.99
CA GLU A 349 -3.11 32.15 -17.07
C GLU A 349 -2.62 32.13 -18.52
N ALA A 350 -3.02 31.12 -19.32
CA ALA A 350 -2.69 31.07 -20.74
C ALA A 350 -3.33 32.23 -21.52
N VAL A 351 -4.59 32.59 -21.26
CA VAL A 351 -5.22 33.79 -21.86
C VAL A 351 -4.45 35.05 -21.47
N LYS A 352 -4.16 35.26 -20.18
CA LYS A 352 -3.42 36.44 -19.70
C LYS A 352 -2.01 36.51 -20.28
N LYS A 353 -1.33 35.37 -20.42
CA LYS A 353 -0.01 35.29 -21.05
C LYS A 353 -0.07 35.71 -22.53
N LEU A 354 -1.08 35.25 -23.28
CA LEU A 354 -1.32 35.68 -24.66
C LEU A 354 -1.63 37.19 -24.77
N GLN A 355 -2.26 37.79 -23.76
CA GLN A 355 -2.50 39.24 -23.73
C GLN A 355 -1.21 40.03 -23.48
N ASN A 356 -0.42 39.61 -22.50
CA ASN A 356 0.78 40.34 -22.08
C ASN A 356 1.93 40.23 -23.09
N ASP A 357 2.16 39.03 -23.62
CA ASP A 357 3.36 38.75 -24.42
C ASP A 357 3.14 39.06 -25.92
N LEU A 358 1.90 39.02 -26.41
CA LEU A 358 1.56 39.24 -27.83
C LEU A 358 0.66 40.48 -28.05
N GLY A 359 0.30 41.21 -26.99
CA GLY A 359 -0.57 42.40 -27.09
C GLY A 359 -1.97 42.11 -27.62
N LEU A 360 -2.43 40.84 -27.58
CA LEU A 360 -3.73 40.46 -28.12
C LEU A 360 -4.86 40.98 -27.24
N SER A 361 -5.93 41.46 -27.87
CA SER A 361 -7.15 41.79 -27.14
C SER A 361 -7.75 40.53 -26.47
N PRO A 362 -8.40 40.66 -25.30
CA PRO A 362 -9.02 39.53 -24.61
C PRO A 362 -9.85 38.59 -25.51
N PRO A 363 -10.76 39.08 -26.39
CA PRO A 363 -11.52 38.21 -27.28
C PRO A 363 -10.65 37.43 -28.26
N THR A 364 -9.60 38.05 -28.80
CA THR A 364 -8.68 37.41 -29.76
C THR A 364 -7.83 36.33 -29.10
N ALA A 365 -7.43 36.54 -27.83
CA ALA A 365 -6.71 35.55 -27.04
C ALA A 365 -7.59 34.32 -26.72
N MET A 366 -8.85 34.54 -26.36
CA MET A 366 -9.82 33.46 -26.13
C MET A 366 -10.11 32.66 -27.41
N ASP A 367 -10.36 33.34 -28.53
CA ASP A 367 -10.61 32.70 -29.83
C ASP A 367 -9.42 31.85 -30.29
N THR A 368 -8.20 32.28 -29.98
CA THR A 368 -6.99 31.50 -30.27
C THR A 368 -7.03 30.14 -29.56
N LEU A 369 -7.27 30.14 -28.25
CA LEU A 369 -7.34 28.91 -27.46
C LEU A 369 -8.53 28.05 -27.87
N GLN A 370 -9.68 28.67 -28.16
CA GLN A 370 -10.87 27.96 -28.65
C GLN A 370 -10.60 27.28 -29.99
N ARG A 371 -9.88 27.94 -30.91
CA ARG A 371 -9.48 27.37 -32.21
C ARG A 371 -8.53 26.19 -32.05
N ILE A 372 -7.60 26.25 -31.10
CA ILE A 372 -6.70 25.14 -30.77
C ILE A 372 -7.52 23.94 -30.25
N MET A 373 -8.47 24.20 -29.35
CA MET A 373 -9.37 23.17 -28.83
C MET A 373 -10.14 22.49 -29.97
N SER A 374 -10.73 23.25 -30.87
CA SER A 374 -11.45 22.71 -32.04
C SER A 374 -10.53 21.91 -32.97
N ARG A 375 -9.33 22.43 -33.28
CA ARG A 375 -8.38 21.76 -34.19
C ARG A 375 -7.84 20.44 -33.65
N ARG A 376 -7.62 20.35 -32.34
CA ARG A 376 -7.07 19.15 -31.69
C ARG A 376 -8.15 18.23 -31.11
N ASN A 377 -9.43 18.61 -31.29
CA ASN A 377 -10.59 17.95 -30.69
C ASN A 377 -10.42 17.78 -29.16
N TRP A 378 -10.02 18.86 -28.50
CA TRP A 378 -9.81 18.90 -27.06
C TRP A 378 -11.01 19.52 -26.35
N SER A 379 -11.45 18.88 -25.26
CA SER A 379 -12.32 19.52 -24.27
C SER A 379 -11.54 20.58 -23.50
N LEU A 380 -12.26 21.49 -22.85
CA LEU A 380 -11.66 22.54 -22.02
C LEU A 380 -10.74 21.90 -20.95
N ASP A 381 -11.24 20.87 -20.25
CA ASP A 381 -10.47 20.12 -19.25
C ASP A 381 -9.16 19.52 -19.78
N ARG A 382 -9.19 19.07 -21.04
CA ARG A 382 -8.02 18.52 -21.71
C ARG A 382 -7.01 19.61 -22.01
N LEU A 383 -7.46 20.80 -22.43
CA LEU A 383 -6.59 21.97 -22.60
C LEU A 383 -5.90 22.33 -21.28
N GLY A 384 -6.65 22.48 -20.17
CA GLY A 384 -6.07 22.76 -18.86
C GLY A 384 -5.07 21.70 -18.40
N THR A 385 -5.35 20.43 -18.68
CA THR A 385 -4.45 19.32 -18.32
C THR A 385 -3.13 19.37 -19.10
N GLU A 386 -3.18 19.67 -20.41
CA GLU A 386 -1.97 19.78 -21.24
C GLU A 386 -1.12 21.00 -20.87
N LEU A 387 -1.76 22.12 -20.52
CA LEU A 387 -1.10 23.32 -19.98
C LEU A 387 -0.46 23.04 -18.62
N GLN A 388 -1.13 22.30 -17.73
CA GLN A 388 -0.61 21.96 -16.41
C GLN A 388 0.61 21.03 -16.48
N LYS A 389 0.65 20.12 -17.46
CA LYS A 389 1.77 19.20 -17.68
C LYS A 389 2.97 19.85 -18.38
N GLY A 390 2.82 21.07 -18.89
CA GLY A 390 3.83 21.71 -19.74
C GLY A 390 4.07 21.01 -21.09
N SER A 391 3.15 20.12 -21.47
CA SER A 391 3.18 19.35 -22.73
C SER A 391 2.76 20.20 -23.94
N TYR A 392 2.04 21.29 -23.67
CA TYR A 392 1.61 22.25 -24.67
C TYR A 392 1.92 23.68 -24.21
N ASP A 393 2.62 24.42 -25.07
CA ASP A 393 2.82 25.85 -24.91
C ASP A 393 2.09 26.57 -26.05
N PRO A 394 1.09 27.42 -25.75
CA PRO A 394 0.34 28.19 -26.76
C PRO A 394 1.23 29.05 -27.67
N PHE A 395 2.46 29.36 -27.23
CA PHE A 395 3.45 30.14 -27.97
C PHE A 395 4.22 29.31 -29.01
N SER A 396 4.32 28.00 -28.81
CA SER A 396 5.15 27.10 -29.62
C SER A 396 4.38 26.45 -30.79
N ASP A 397 3.12 26.86 -31.07
CA ASP A 397 2.32 26.25 -32.13
C ASP A 397 2.81 26.69 -33.53
N PRO A 398 3.41 25.79 -34.34
CA PRO A 398 4.22 26.16 -35.52
C PRO A 398 3.46 26.79 -36.70
N LYS A 399 2.13 26.92 -36.64
CA LYS A 399 1.32 27.46 -37.74
C LYS A 399 0.93 28.94 -37.57
N ARG A 400 1.51 29.66 -36.61
CA ARG A 400 1.42 31.14 -36.55
C ARG A 400 2.43 31.86 -37.44
N GLN A 401 3.57 31.26 -37.74
CA GLN A 401 4.53 31.83 -38.69
C GLN A 401 3.98 32.00 -40.12
N LYS A 402 2.79 31.49 -40.42
CA LYS A 402 2.15 31.62 -41.74
C LYS A 402 0.97 32.60 -41.79
N VAL A 403 0.61 33.24 -40.68
CA VAL A 403 -0.51 34.22 -40.66
C VAL A 403 0.00 35.66 -40.58
N ASP A 404 1.22 35.88 -40.08
CA ASP A 404 1.84 37.22 -40.06
C ASP A 404 2.70 37.52 -41.30
N ASP A 405 2.92 36.55 -42.19
CA ASP A 405 3.67 36.74 -43.45
C ASP A 405 2.79 37.21 -44.64
N ASP A 406 1.49 37.43 -44.41
CA ASP A 406 0.51 37.83 -45.44
C ASP A 406 -0.29 39.09 -45.03
N ARG A 407 0.33 39.99 -44.26
CA ARG A 407 -0.23 41.32 -43.94
C ARG A 407 0.71 42.47 -44.21
#